data_AF-A0A5D2B287-F1
#
_entry.id   AF-A0A5D2B287-F1
#
_cell.length_a   1.000
_cell.length_b   1.000
_cell.length_c   1.000
_cell.angle_alpha   90.00
_cell.angle_beta   90.00
_cell.angle_gamma   90.00
#
_symmetry.space_group_name_H-M   'P 1'
#
loop_
_entity.id
_entity.type
_entity.pdbx_description
1 polymer ?
#
loop_
_entity_poly.entity_id
_entity_poly.type
_entity_poly.pdbx_seq_one_letter_code
_entity_poly.pdbx_strand_id
1 'polypeptide(L)'
;MWGGNVAATQQMVDLFVIKGIIHFGIAGNTNNSMSIGDVTIPNQIAHTGLWEWFNTNGTPDSADVAQLEIGDYNVPKGNGTNLLGHIGYMEEEYYSVAGEPNVAESLLWANISLQWLQLASNLEGMKLEQCVNSSLCLTERPKLVVGLRASTSNIFLDNAAYRDFLFQKFGVSSADMESAGVAMTSLSNGYPVIVIRGLSDLAGNQEGDNAVRKFGGLAAVNSVKAVLGFIRNLPSSTR
;
A
#
# COMPACT_ATOMS: atom_id res chain seq x y z
N MET A 1 -5.13 -12.86 -5.35
CA MET A 1 -5.76 -11.55 -5.60
C MET A 1 -4.90 -10.70 -6.53
N TRP A 2 -3.57 -10.67 -6.34
CA TRP A 2 -2.60 -9.90 -7.12
C TRP A 2 -2.67 -10.05 -8.65
N GLY A 3 -2.65 -11.28 -9.17
CA GLY A 3 -2.67 -11.52 -10.62
C GLY A 3 -3.93 -11.02 -11.36
N GLY A 4 -5.07 -10.92 -10.67
CA GLY A 4 -6.31 -10.42 -11.28
C GLY A 4 -6.27 -8.92 -11.56
N ASN A 5 -5.74 -8.14 -10.62
CA ASN A 5 -5.63 -6.68 -10.78
C ASN A 5 -4.54 -6.29 -11.78
N VAL A 6 -3.42 -7.02 -11.80
CA VAL A 6 -2.37 -6.88 -12.80
C VAL A 6 -2.93 -7.17 -14.21
N ALA A 7 -3.60 -8.31 -14.39
CA ALA A 7 -4.22 -8.65 -15.67
C ALA A 7 -5.29 -7.64 -16.10
N ALA A 8 -6.13 -7.16 -15.17
CA ALA A 8 -7.11 -6.12 -15.47
C ALA A 8 -6.45 -4.79 -15.86
N THR A 9 -5.34 -4.42 -15.22
CA THR A 9 -4.58 -3.22 -15.56
C THR A 9 -3.97 -3.33 -16.95
N GLN A 10 -3.38 -4.47 -17.30
CA GLN A 10 -2.85 -4.70 -18.64
C GLN A 10 -3.98 -4.68 -19.69
N GLN A 11 -5.12 -5.32 -19.41
CA GLN A 11 -6.28 -5.26 -20.30
C GLN A 11 -6.80 -3.82 -20.48
N MET A 12 -6.78 -2.99 -19.43
CA MET A 12 -7.14 -1.58 -19.56
C MET A 12 -6.21 -0.83 -20.50
N VAL A 13 -4.90 -1.09 -20.42
CA VAL A 13 -3.88 -0.51 -21.31
C VAL A 13 -4.05 -0.99 -22.75
N ASP A 14 -4.28 -2.29 -22.96
CA ASP A 14 -4.32 -2.89 -24.29
C ASP A 14 -5.62 -2.57 -25.06
N LEU A 15 -6.74 -2.42 -24.35
CA LEU A 15 -8.08 -2.36 -24.95
C LEU A 15 -8.68 -0.95 -24.98
N PHE A 16 -8.15 0.01 -24.21
CA PHE A 16 -8.71 1.35 -24.11
C PHE A 16 -7.66 2.44 -24.31
N VAL A 17 -8.09 3.59 -24.83
CA VAL A 17 -7.29 4.81 -24.84
C VAL A 17 -7.37 5.47 -23.47
N ILE A 18 -6.39 5.20 -22.62
CA ILE A 18 -6.31 5.73 -21.26
C ILE A 18 -5.35 6.92 -21.16
N LYS A 19 -5.52 7.74 -20.12
CA LYS A 19 -4.56 8.79 -19.75
C LYS A 19 -3.72 8.44 -18.52
N GLY A 20 -4.07 7.35 -17.85
CA GLY A 20 -3.49 6.92 -16.58
C GLY A 20 -4.46 6.03 -15.80
N ILE A 21 -3.99 5.49 -14.69
CA ILE A 21 -4.69 4.52 -13.87
C ILE A 21 -4.95 5.10 -12.47
N ILE A 22 -6.21 5.09 -12.04
CA ILE A 22 -6.57 5.39 -10.64
C ILE A 22 -6.90 4.07 -9.96
N HIS A 23 -6.03 3.62 -9.06
CA HIS A 23 -6.25 2.42 -8.27
C HIS A 23 -6.71 2.80 -6.86
N PHE A 24 -7.83 2.23 -6.41
CA PHE A 24 -8.43 2.63 -5.14
C PHE A 24 -9.09 1.46 -4.43
N GLY A 25 -9.27 1.59 -3.11
CA GLY A 25 -9.84 0.55 -2.26
C GLY A 25 -9.55 0.81 -0.78
N ILE A 26 -9.53 -0.26 0.00
CA ILE A 26 -9.21 -0.21 1.44
C ILE A 26 -7.81 -0.76 1.71
N ALA A 27 -7.23 -0.40 2.85
CA ALA A 27 -5.95 -0.90 3.33
C ALA A 27 -5.91 -0.96 4.87
N GLY A 28 -5.00 -1.75 5.41
CA GLY A 28 -4.69 -1.75 6.84
C GLY A 28 -3.79 -0.57 7.21
N ASN A 29 -4.00 0.01 8.39
CA ASN A 29 -3.21 1.14 8.89
C ASN A 29 -1.95 0.70 9.64
N THR A 30 -0.77 1.03 9.09
CA THR A 30 0.52 0.74 9.73
C THR A 30 1.11 1.94 10.50
N ASN A 31 0.48 3.12 10.44
CA ASN A 31 0.98 4.37 11.03
C ASN A 31 0.10 4.88 12.17
N ASN A 32 0.68 5.03 13.36
CA ASN A 32 -0.03 5.47 14.58
C ASN A 32 -0.52 6.93 14.52
N SER A 33 -0.07 7.74 13.57
CA SER A 33 -0.58 9.10 13.33
C SER A 33 -1.82 9.15 12.42
N MET A 34 -2.24 8.00 11.88
CA MET A 34 -3.45 7.83 11.09
C MET A 34 -4.47 7.00 11.85
N SER A 35 -5.74 7.12 11.46
CA SER A 35 -6.88 6.47 12.11
C SER A 35 -7.72 5.69 11.10
N ILE A 36 -8.51 4.72 11.59
CA ILE A 36 -9.54 4.07 10.76
C ILE A 36 -10.44 5.15 10.15
N GLY A 37 -10.78 4.98 8.87
CA GLY A 37 -11.58 5.92 8.08
C GLY A 37 -10.77 6.98 7.34
N ASP A 38 -9.52 7.24 7.75
CA ASP A 38 -8.62 8.15 7.03
C ASP A 38 -8.37 7.64 5.61
N VAL A 39 -8.02 8.57 4.72
CA VAL A 39 -7.60 8.25 3.35
C VAL A 39 -6.14 8.60 3.18
N THR A 40 -5.36 7.70 2.60
CA THR A 40 -3.97 7.96 2.22
C THR A 40 -3.80 7.88 0.71
N ILE A 41 -3.02 8.81 0.18
CA ILE A 41 -2.56 8.83 -1.21
C ILE A 41 -1.03 8.74 -1.16
N PRO A 42 -0.44 7.55 -1.32
CA PRO A 42 1.00 7.39 -1.18
C PRO A 42 1.76 8.05 -2.35
N ASN A 43 2.95 8.60 -2.08
CA ASN A 43 3.87 9.03 -3.14
C ASN A 43 4.78 7.88 -3.63
N GLN A 44 5.00 6.87 -2.78
CA GLN A 44 5.83 5.71 -3.09
C GLN A 44 5.14 4.44 -2.60
N ILE A 45 5.20 3.39 -3.41
CA ILE A 45 4.61 2.08 -3.12
C ILE A 45 5.69 1.03 -3.27
N ALA A 46 5.84 0.14 -2.28
CA ALA A 46 6.79 -0.97 -2.33
C ALA A 46 6.06 -2.32 -2.29
N HIS A 47 6.56 -3.30 -3.04
CA HIS A 47 6.17 -4.69 -2.85
C HIS A 47 6.99 -5.30 -1.71
N THR A 48 6.44 -5.31 -0.50
CA THR A 48 7.08 -5.88 0.69
C THR A 48 6.68 -7.33 0.90
N GLY A 49 6.33 -8.03 -0.18
CA GLY A 49 6.02 -9.47 -0.19
C GLY A 49 7.12 -10.31 -0.83
N LEU A 50 8.15 -9.68 -1.39
CA LEU A 50 9.31 -10.33 -1.99
C LEU A 50 10.45 -10.39 -0.97
N TRP A 51 10.75 -11.60 -0.51
CA TRP A 51 11.82 -11.86 0.45
C TRP A 51 12.31 -13.29 0.33
N GLU A 52 13.56 -13.51 0.74
CA GLU A 52 14.15 -14.83 0.90
C GLU A 52 14.18 -15.20 2.39
N TRP A 53 13.94 -16.48 2.70
CA TRP A 53 14.03 -17.00 4.06
C TRP A 53 15.40 -17.63 4.27
N PHE A 54 16.03 -17.27 5.39
CA PHE A 54 17.29 -17.82 5.83
C PHE A 54 17.14 -18.53 7.17
N ASN A 55 17.76 -19.71 7.28
CA ASN A 55 17.89 -20.41 8.57
C ASN A 55 18.73 -19.57 9.55
N THR A 56 18.77 -19.94 10.83
CA THR A 56 19.49 -19.19 11.88
C THR A 56 20.95 -18.85 11.56
N ASN A 57 21.64 -19.71 10.81
CA ASN A 57 23.03 -19.53 10.42
C ASN A 57 23.20 -19.04 8.97
N GLY A 58 22.09 -18.83 8.26
CA GLY A 58 22.10 -18.18 6.96
C GLY A 58 22.57 -16.73 7.11
N THR A 59 23.11 -16.18 6.04
CA THR A 59 23.49 -14.76 5.99
C THR A 59 22.66 -14.15 4.87
N PRO A 60 21.89 -13.08 5.14
CA PRO A 60 21.15 -12.37 4.10
C PRO A 60 22.11 -11.84 3.03
N ASP A 61 21.61 -11.62 1.83
CA ASP A 61 22.43 -11.00 0.79
C ASP A 61 22.73 -9.54 1.20
N SER A 62 23.93 -9.08 0.89
CA SER A 62 24.28 -7.66 0.94
C SER A 62 23.36 -6.76 0.10
N ALA A 63 22.68 -7.33 -0.90
CA ALA A 63 21.68 -6.66 -1.73
C ALA A 63 20.30 -6.51 -1.06
N ASP A 64 20.05 -7.20 0.06
CA ASP A 64 18.77 -7.09 0.76
C ASP A 64 18.55 -5.68 1.31
N VAL A 65 17.38 -5.11 1.03
CA VAL A 65 17.03 -3.73 1.42
C VAL A 65 16.58 -3.61 2.87
N ALA A 66 16.16 -4.71 3.47
CA ALA A 66 15.80 -4.81 4.88
C ALA A 66 15.88 -6.26 5.35
N GLN A 67 15.99 -6.44 6.66
CA GLN A 67 16.02 -7.76 7.30
C GLN A 67 15.05 -7.78 8.48
N LEU A 68 14.31 -8.88 8.61
CA LEU A 68 13.45 -9.17 9.77
C LEU A 68 13.96 -10.44 10.47
N GLU A 69 14.40 -10.28 11.70
CA GLU A 69 14.79 -11.40 12.58
C GLU A 69 13.54 -12.08 13.15
N ILE A 70 12.97 -13.04 12.42
CA ILE A 70 11.79 -13.81 12.88
C ILE A 70 12.08 -14.50 14.22
N GLY A 71 13.34 -14.91 14.42
CA GLY A 71 13.84 -15.45 15.69
C GLY A 71 13.50 -14.60 16.92
N ASP A 72 13.48 -13.27 16.79
CA ASP A 72 13.23 -12.36 17.92
C ASP A 72 11.76 -12.32 18.36
N TYR A 73 10.84 -12.81 17.52
CA TYR A 73 9.40 -12.79 17.79
C TYR A 73 8.95 -14.11 18.42
N ASN A 74 9.16 -14.24 19.74
CA ASN A 74 8.79 -15.44 20.50
C ASN A 74 7.78 -15.09 21.61
N VAL A 75 6.48 -15.26 21.34
CA VAL A 75 5.39 -14.96 22.29
C VAL A 75 4.46 -16.17 22.45
N PRO A 76 4.24 -16.67 23.68
CA PRO A 76 4.90 -16.27 24.93
C PRO A 76 6.40 -16.61 24.90
N LYS A 77 7.21 -15.82 25.62
CA LYS A 77 8.65 -16.07 25.70
C LYS A 77 8.90 -17.43 26.36
N GLY A 78 9.40 -18.39 25.59
CA GLY A 78 9.83 -19.69 26.08
C GLY A 78 11.32 -19.71 26.44
N ASN A 79 11.74 -20.79 27.08
CA ASN A 79 13.17 -21.11 27.23
C ASN A 79 13.69 -21.73 25.92
N GLY A 80 14.76 -21.19 25.36
CA GLY A 80 15.42 -21.71 24.14
C GLY A 80 15.52 -20.69 23.01
N THR A 81 16.23 -21.06 21.95
CA THR A 81 16.41 -20.24 20.74
C THR A 81 15.28 -20.49 19.76
N ASN A 82 14.67 -19.44 19.24
CA ASN A 82 13.73 -19.55 18.14
C ASN A 82 14.51 -19.83 16.84
N LEU A 83 14.24 -20.97 16.22
CA LEU A 83 14.99 -21.45 15.04
C LEU A 83 14.41 -20.97 13.71
N LEU A 84 13.40 -20.09 13.72
CA LEU A 84 12.80 -19.55 12.50
C LEU A 84 13.73 -18.60 11.71
N GLY A 85 14.88 -18.22 12.27
CA GLY A 85 15.90 -17.45 11.54
C GLY A 85 15.42 -16.05 11.16
N HIS A 86 15.66 -15.65 9.92
CA HIS A 86 15.36 -14.31 9.42
C HIS A 86 14.95 -14.32 7.94
N ILE A 87 14.35 -13.21 7.51
CA ILE A 87 14.05 -12.95 6.10
C ILE A 87 14.79 -11.71 5.61
N GLY A 88 15.27 -11.77 4.38
CA GLY A 88 15.88 -10.66 3.65
C GLY A 88 14.92 -10.15 2.58
N TYR A 89 14.60 -8.85 2.60
CA TYR A 89 13.71 -8.22 1.63
C TYR A 89 14.49 -7.80 0.40
N MET A 90 13.94 -8.10 -0.78
CA MET A 90 14.60 -7.83 -2.06
C MET A 90 13.84 -6.77 -2.86
N GLU A 91 14.51 -6.21 -3.85
CA GLU A 91 13.91 -5.33 -4.86
C GLU A 91 13.26 -6.15 -5.97
N GLU A 92 12.27 -5.58 -6.65
CA GLU A 92 11.68 -6.19 -7.84
C GLU A 92 12.56 -5.96 -9.07
N GLU A 93 12.54 -6.92 -10.01
CA GLU A 93 12.99 -6.68 -11.37
C GLU A 93 11.88 -6.01 -12.17
N TYR A 94 12.13 -4.76 -12.57
CA TYR A 94 11.16 -3.91 -13.25
C TYR A 94 11.61 -3.61 -14.67
N TYR A 95 10.67 -3.69 -15.62
CA TYR A 95 10.91 -3.38 -17.03
C TYR A 95 9.96 -2.27 -17.45
N SER A 96 10.45 -1.29 -18.21
CA SER A 96 9.64 -0.16 -18.65
C SER A 96 9.86 0.18 -20.11
N VAL A 97 8.82 0.73 -20.76
CA VAL A 97 8.91 1.27 -22.13
C VAL A 97 9.86 2.48 -22.25
N ALA A 98 10.25 3.08 -21.13
CA ALA A 98 11.22 4.17 -21.08
C ALA A 98 12.67 3.68 -20.87
N GLY A 99 12.84 2.43 -20.44
CA GLY A 99 14.13 1.78 -20.20
C GLY A 99 14.68 1.04 -21.41
N GLU A 100 15.81 0.37 -21.22
CA GLU A 100 16.46 -0.42 -22.26
C GLU A 100 15.74 -1.77 -22.46
N PRO A 101 15.41 -2.16 -23.71
CA PRO A 101 14.75 -3.43 -23.97
C PRO A 101 15.52 -4.64 -23.41
N ASN A 102 14.82 -5.50 -22.67
CA ASN A 102 15.36 -6.71 -22.02
C ASN A 102 16.42 -6.45 -20.93
N VAL A 103 16.47 -5.24 -20.37
CA VAL A 103 17.31 -4.93 -19.21
C VAL A 103 16.39 -4.61 -18.03
N ALA A 104 16.53 -5.37 -16.94
CA ALA A 104 15.80 -5.12 -15.71
C ALA A 104 16.39 -3.90 -14.98
N GLU A 105 15.50 -3.10 -14.42
CA GLU A 105 15.81 -2.08 -13.43
C GLU A 105 15.38 -2.58 -12.05
N SER A 106 16.21 -2.31 -11.03
CA SER A 106 15.86 -2.54 -9.64
C SER A 106 14.74 -1.60 -9.19
N LEU A 107 13.68 -2.14 -8.57
CA LEU A 107 12.56 -1.35 -8.07
C LEU A 107 12.15 -1.76 -6.65
N LEU A 108 12.55 -0.94 -5.67
CA LEU A 108 11.90 -0.95 -4.35
C LEU A 108 10.66 -0.05 -4.30
N TRP A 109 10.78 1.17 -4.84
CA TRP A 109 9.75 2.21 -4.72
C TRP A 109 9.17 2.59 -6.08
N ALA A 110 7.95 2.14 -6.37
CA ALA A 110 7.14 2.67 -7.46
C ALA A 110 6.68 4.09 -7.09
N ASN A 111 7.19 5.10 -7.81
CA ASN A 111 6.93 6.50 -7.52
C ASN A 111 5.68 7.00 -8.28
N ILE A 112 4.77 7.65 -7.56
CA ILE A 112 3.64 8.39 -8.14
C ILE A 112 4.15 9.71 -8.73
N SER A 113 3.65 10.09 -9.92
CA SER A 113 4.11 11.31 -10.59
C SER A 113 3.84 12.57 -9.75
N LEU A 114 4.79 13.51 -9.74
CA LEU A 114 4.66 14.78 -9.02
C LEU A 114 3.42 15.56 -9.46
N GLN A 115 3.08 15.51 -10.75
CA GLN A 115 1.89 16.18 -11.29
C GLN A 115 0.60 15.64 -10.64
N TRP A 116 0.46 14.31 -10.54
CA TRP A 116 -0.72 13.70 -9.93
C TRP A 116 -0.74 13.89 -8.41
N LEU A 117 0.42 13.89 -7.74
CA LEU A 117 0.52 14.23 -6.32
C LEU A 117 0.10 15.67 -6.04
N GLN A 118 0.53 16.63 -6.86
CA GLN A 118 0.11 18.04 -6.72
C GLN A 118 -1.41 18.20 -6.88
N LEU A 119 -2.02 17.50 -7.85
CA LEU A 119 -3.48 17.49 -8.01
C LEU A 119 -4.18 16.86 -6.80
N ALA A 120 -3.61 15.81 -6.23
CA ALA A 120 -4.13 15.12 -5.05
C ALA A 120 -4.03 15.96 -3.78
N SER A 121 -2.96 16.76 -3.61
CA SER A 121 -2.80 17.65 -2.45
C SER A 121 -3.93 18.67 -2.32
N ASN A 122 -4.59 19.05 -3.42
CA ASN A 122 -5.77 19.92 -3.38
C ASN A 122 -6.99 19.27 -2.69
N LEU A 123 -6.94 17.96 -2.40
CA LEU A 123 -7.98 17.23 -1.68
C LEU A 123 -7.76 17.21 -0.17
N GLU A 124 -6.60 17.64 0.33
CA GLU A 124 -6.37 17.74 1.77
C GLU A 124 -7.40 18.69 2.41
N GLY A 125 -7.99 18.26 3.53
CA GLY A 125 -9.09 18.97 4.17
C GLY A 125 -10.49 18.67 3.60
N MET A 126 -10.62 17.79 2.60
CA MET A 126 -11.93 17.36 2.11
C MET A 126 -12.77 16.68 3.21
N LYS A 127 -14.09 16.82 3.13
CA LYS A 127 -15.01 16.19 4.08
C LYS A 127 -15.19 14.70 3.80
N LEU A 128 -14.67 13.87 4.70
CA LEU A 128 -14.87 12.43 4.73
C LEU A 128 -16.06 12.05 5.63
N GLU A 129 -16.64 10.87 5.42
CA GLU A 129 -17.64 10.31 6.33
C GLU A 129 -16.98 9.84 7.62
N GLN A 130 -17.66 10.08 8.74
CA GLN A 130 -17.22 9.67 10.09
C GLN A 130 -17.99 8.43 10.57
N CYS A 131 -19.17 8.16 10.00
CA CYS A 131 -20.11 7.18 10.52
C CYS A 131 -20.40 6.09 9.48
N VAL A 132 -20.42 4.85 9.94
CA VAL A 132 -20.93 3.71 9.16
C VAL A 132 -22.46 3.80 9.06
N ASN A 133 -23.11 4.16 10.18
CA ASN A 133 -24.56 4.37 10.28
C ASN A 133 -24.85 5.26 11.52
N SER A 134 -26.14 5.50 11.82
CA SER A 134 -26.57 6.36 12.94
C SER A 134 -26.06 5.94 14.31
N SER A 135 -25.69 4.66 14.48
CA SER A 135 -25.32 4.06 15.77
C SER A 135 -23.83 3.70 15.85
N LEU A 136 -23.07 3.81 14.76
CA LEU A 136 -21.65 3.47 14.70
C LEU A 136 -20.86 4.57 13.98
N CYS A 137 -20.15 5.36 14.77
CA CYS A 137 -19.29 6.45 14.30
C CYS A 137 -17.90 6.37 14.91
N LEU A 138 -16.90 6.86 14.18
CA LEU A 138 -15.55 7.06 14.67
C LEU A 138 -15.53 8.24 15.65
N THR A 139 -14.65 8.19 16.65
CA THR A 139 -14.47 9.28 17.63
C THR A 139 -13.92 10.54 16.97
N GLU A 140 -12.91 10.38 16.11
CA GLU A 140 -12.28 11.46 15.38
C GLU A 140 -12.82 11.56 13.96
N ARG A 141 -12.78 12.77 13.39
CA ARG A 141 -13.13 12.98 11.98
C ARG A 141 -11.98 12.48 11.11
N PRO A 142 -12.27 11.64 10.10
CA PRO A 142 -11.24 11.21 9.20
C PRO A 142 -10.64 12.33 8.38
N LYS A 143 -9.36 12.18 8.04
CA LYS A 143 -8.58 13.09 7.19
C LYS A 143 -8.06 12.37 5.95
N LEU A 144 -7.76 13.15 4.92
CA LEU A 144 -6.99 12.72 3.77
C LEU A 144 -5.55 13.23 3.91
N VAL A 145 -4.56 12.35 3.69
CA VAL A 145 -3.13 12.70 3.72
C VAL A 145 -2.45 12.25 2.44
N VAL A 146 -1.71 13.16 1.80
CA VAL A 146 -0.93 12.88 0.59
C VAL A 146 0.56 12.77 0.93
N GLY A 147 1.27 11.87 0.24
CA GLY A 147 2.73 11.81 0.28
C GLY A 147 3.32 10.85 1.32
N LEU A 148 2.50 9.96 1.89
CA LEU A 148 2.98 8.84 2.69
C LEU A 148 3.46 7.69 1.80
N ARG A 149 3.93 6.60 2.40
CA ARG A 149 4.34 5.40 1.66
C ARG A 149 3.34 4.27 1.85
N ALA A 150 3.26 3.36 0.89
CA ALA A 150 2.43 2.16 0.98
C ALA A 150 3.26 0.88 0.81
N SER A 151 2.84 -0.16 1.51
CA SER A 151 3.32 -1.54 1.37
C SER A 151 2.23 -2.34 0.67
N THR A 152 2.66 -3.22 -0.23
CA THR A 152 1.80 -4.23 -0.85
C THR A 152 2.43 -5.60 -0.64
N SER A 153 1.61 -6.62 -0.36
CA SER A 153 2.03 -8.02 -0.36
C SER A 153 0.83 -8.95 -0.55
N ASN A 154 1.04 -10.25 -0.77
CA ASN A 154 -0.06 -11.22 -0.80
C ASN A 154 -0.60 -11.62 0.60
N ILE A 155 -0.39 -10.78 1.61
CA ILE A 155 -0.69 -11.06 3.01
C ILE A 155 -1.75 -10.06 3.48
N PHE A 156 -2.85 -10.57 4.04
CA PHE A 156 -3.73 -9.74 4.86
C PHE A 156 -3.03 -9.49 6.20
N LEU A 157 -2.55 -8.27 6.42
CA LEU A 157 -1.75 -7.94 7.58
C LEU A 157 -2.62 -7.77 8.82
N ASP A 158 -2.55 -8.75 9.73
CA ASP A 158 -3.24 -8.71 11.04
C ASP A 158 -2.28 -9.12 12.16
N ASN A 159 -1.14 -8.43 12.24
CA ASN A 159 -0.11 -8.71 13.24
C ASN A 159 0.59 -7.40 13.64
N ALA A 160 0.36 -6.93 14.88
CA ALA A 160 0.92 -5.66 15.37
C ALA A 160 2.45 -5.60 15.28
N ALA A 161 3.15 -6.69 15.59
CA ALA A 161 4.61 -6.71 15.60
C ALA A 161 5.18 -6.60 14.18
N TYR A 162 4.57 -7.28 13.21
CA TYR A 162 4.96 -7.20 11.80
C TYR A 162 4.56 -5.86 11.16
N ARG A 163 3.39 -5.34 11.52
CA ARG A 163 2.95 -3.97 11.18
C ARG A 163 3.98 -2.93 11.62
N ASP A 164 4.41 -3.00 12.88
CA ASP A 164 5.36 -2.05 13.44
C ASP A 164 6.73 -2.18 12.76
N PHE A 165 7.16 -3.39 12.44
CA PHE A 165 8.35 -3.62 11.62
C PHE A 165 8.26 -2.92 10.27
N LEU A 166 7.16 -3.11 9.52
CA LEU A 166 6.99 -2.50 8.20
C LEU A 166 7.02 -0.98 8.29
N PHE A 167 6.33 -0.39 9.28
CA PHE A 167 6.39 1.05 9.52
C PHE A 167 7.81 1.52 9.85
N GLN A 168 8.51 0.87 10.77
CA GLN A 168 9.83 1.29 11.23
C GLN A 168 10.90 1.14 10.14
N LYS A 169 10.85 0.08 9.33
CA LYS A 169 11.86 -0.19 8.29
C LYS A 169 11.59 0.53 6.99
N PHE A 170 10.33 0.55 6.53
CA PHE A 170 9.99 1.08 5.21
C PHE A 170 9.30 2.46 5.27
N GLY A 171 8.84 2.89 6.44
CA GLY A 171 8.08 4.14 6.59
C GLY A 171 6.68 4.08 5.96
N VAL A 172 6.16 2.88 5.69
CA VAL A 172 4.84 2.68 5.07
C VAL A 172 3.74 2.98 6.06
N SER A 173 2.70 3.68 5.62
CA SER A 173 1.53 4.05 6.41
C SER A 173 0.26 3.27 6.08
N SER A 174 0.30 2.49 4.99
CA SER A 174 -0.77 1.56 4.62
C SER A 174 -0.19 0.25 4.11
N ALA A 175 -0.94 -0.83 4.31
CA ALA A 175 -0.66 -2.16 3.77
C ALA A 175 -1.87 -2.69 2.99
N ASP A 176 -1.67 -3.02 1.72
CA ASP A 176 -2.69 -3.65 0.87
C ASP A 176 -2.17 -4.86 0.09
N MET A 177 -2.98 -5.38 -0.83
CA MET A 177 -2.69 -6.62 -1.54
C MET A 177 -2.56 -6.47 -3.06
N GLU A 178 -2.53 -5.23 -3.57
CA GLU A 178 -2.65 -4.97 -5.01
C GLU A 178 -1.80 -3.79 -5.54
N SER A 179 -1.56 -2.76 -4.73
CA SER A 179 -1.09 -1.46 -5.28
C SER A 179 0.22 -1.53 -6.02
N ALA A 180 1.23 -2.23 -5.48
CA ALA A 180 2.51 -2.37 -6.15
C ALA A 180 2.38 -3.05 -7.52
N GLY A 181 1.56 -4.10 -7.64
CA GLY A 181 1.35 -4.80 -8.91
C GLY A 181 0.68 -3.90 -9.95
N VAL A 182 -0.36 -3.15 -9.56
CA VAL A 182 -1.03 -2.19 -10.45
C VAL A 182 -0.10 -1.03 -10.84
N ALA A 183 0.65 -0.50 -9.87
CA ALA A 183 1.59 0.59 -10.12
C ALA A 183 2.71 0.17 -11.06
N MET A 184 3.35 -0.99 -10.82
CA MET A 184 4.36 -1.56 -11.70
C MET A 184 3.81 -1.76 -13.11
N THR A 185 2.64 -2.40 -13.25
CA THR A 185 2.02 -2.62 -14.58
C THR A 185 1.77 -1.31 -15.32
N SER A 186 1.21 -0.29 -14.64
CA SER A 186 0.95 1.01 -15.25
C SER A 186 2.24 1.71 -15.68
N LEU A 187 3.23 1.74 -14.80
CA LEU A 187 4.52 2.41 -15.04
C LEU A 187 5.32 1.68 -16.13
N SER A 188 5.30 0.35 -16.14
CA SER A 188 5.94 -0.48 -17.18
C SER A 188 5.44 -0.10 -18.57
N ASN A 189 4.14 0.18 -18.69
CA ASN A 189 3.50 0.61 -19.93
C ASN A 189 3.58 2.12 -20.18
N GLY A 190 4.27 2.90 -19.34
CA GLY A 190 4.48 4.33 -19.51
C GLY A 190 3.29 5.22 -19.12
N TYR A 191 2.31 4.69 -18.37
CA TYR A 191 1.14 5.45 -17.95
C TYR A 191 1.25 5.91 -16.49
N PRO A 192 0.86 7.17 -16.19
CA PRO A 192 0.81 7.65 -14.81
C PRO A 192 -0.25 6.88 -14.02
N VAL A 193 0.04 6.68 -12.73
CA VAL A 193 -0.85 5.98 -11.79
C VAL A 193 -0.98 6.80 -10.51
N ILE A 194 -2.10 6.69 -9.81
CA ILE A 194 -2.28 7.13 -8.41
C ILE A 194 -2.99 6.02 -7.64
N VAL A 195 -2.59 5.86 -6.38
CA VAL A 195 -3.21 4.95 -5.43
C VAL A 195 -3.98 5.75 -4.38
N ILE A 196 -5.19 5.33 -4.04
CA ILE A 196 -6.03 5.98 -3.04
C ILE A 196 -6.63 4.93 -2.10
N ARG A 197 -6.18 4.89 -0.84
CA ARG A 197 -6.61 3.89 0.13
C ARG A 197 -7.34 4.49 1.31
N GLY A 198 -8.54 3.99 1.59
CA GLY A 198 -9.22 4.21 2.86
C GLY A 198 -8.73 3.21 3.90
N LEU A 199 -8.40 3.66 5.11
CA LEU A 199 -7.89 2.78 6.17
C LEU A 199 -9.04 2.08 6.87
N SER A 200 -9.14 0.75 6.73
CA SER A 200 -10.28 -0.04 7.25
C SER A 200 -10.06 -0.61 8.64
N ASP A 201 -8.81 -0.75 9.07
CA ASP A 201 -8.41 -1.43 10.29
C ASP A 201 -6.99 -1.00 10.69
N LEU A 202 -6.49 -1.56 11.81
CA LEU A 202 -5.20 -1.20 12.39
C LEU A 202 -4.08 -2.21 12.09
N ALA A 203 -4.26 -3.05 11.07
CA ALA A 203 -3.27 -4.03 10.63
C ALA A 203 -2.74 -4.93 11.76
N GLY A 204 -3.61 -5.31 12.70
CA GLY A 204 -3.28 -6.16 13.85
C GLY A 204 -3.03 -5.43 15.17
N ASN A 205 -3.00 -4.08 15.17
CA ASN A 205 -2.80 -3.30 16.40
C ASN A 205 -4.11 -2.98 17.16
N GLN A 206 -5.20 -3.64 16.81
CA GLN A 206 -6.48 -3.53 17.52
C GLN A 206 -6.60 -4.54 18.68
N GLU A 207 -7.48 -4.27 19.64
CA GLU A 207 -7.89 -5.27 20.63
C GLU A 207 -8.97 -6.20 20.04
N GLY A 208 -8.73 -7.51 20.10
CA GLY A 208 -9.65 -8.52 19.60
C GLY A 208 -9.70 -8.62 18.07
N ASP A 209 -10.89 -8.89 17.54
CA ASP A 209 -11.10 -9.11 16.10
C ASP A 209 -10.74 -7.88 15.27
N ASN A 210 -10.11 -8.12 14.10
CA ASN A 210 -9.80 -7.08 13.14
C ASN A 210 -11.05 -6.27 12.74
N ALA A 211 -10.90 -4.95 12.74
CA ALA A 211 -12.00 -4.01 12.57
C ALA A 211 -12.49 -3.87 11.12
N VAL A 212 -11.84 -4.51 10.15
CA VAL A 212 -12.16 -4.43 8.71
C VAL A 212 -13.63 -4.77 8.42
N ARG A 213 -14.23 -5.72 9.13
CA ARG A 213 -15.65 -6.09 8.95
C ARG A 213 -16.60 -4.98 9.40
N LYS A 214 -16.19 -4.16 10.37
CA LYS A 214 -17.00 -3.06 10.92
C LYS A 214 -16.84 -1.79 10.10
N PHE A 215 -15.61 -1.46 9.70
CA PHE A 215 -15.29 -0.16 9.09
C PHE A 215 -14.86 -0.22 7.62
N GLY A 216 -14.73 -1.41 7.02
CA GLY A 216 -14.36 -1.56 5.61
C GLY A 216 -15.30 -0.82 4.66
N GLY A 217 -16.61 -0.83 4.93
CA GLY A 217 -17.58 -0.06 4.16
C GLY A 217 -17.36 1.45 4.25
N LEU A 218 -17.06 1.97 5.45
CA LEU A 218 -16.76 3.39 5.66
C LEU A 218 -15.47 3.81 4.95
N ALA A 219 -14.41 3.01 5.10
CA ALA A 219 -13.13 3.23 4.42
C ALA A 219 -13.30 3.22 2.90
N ALA A 220 -14.08 2.29 2.34
CA ALA A 220 -14.38 2.23 0.92
C ALA A 220 -15.14 3.48 0.44
N VAL A 221 -16.16 3.93 1.18
CA VAL A 221 -16.90 5.17 0.86
C VAL A 221 -15.96 6.38 0.85
N ASN A 222 -15.07 6.50 1.84
CA ASN A 222 -14.11 7.60 1.91
C ASN A 222 -13.08 7.55 0.77
N SER A 223 -12.60 6.36 0.40
CA SER A 223 -11.73 6.17 -0.77
C SER A 223 -12.43 6.61 -2.07
N VAL A 224 -13.69 6.21 -2.29
CA VAL A 224 -14.48 6.62 -3.46
C VAL A 224 -14.69 8.14 -3.49
N LYS A 225 -14.97 8.77 -2.36
CA LYS A 225 -15.07 10.24 -2.28
C LYS A 225 -13.79 10.92 -2.74
N ALA A 226 -12.63 10.44 -2.29
CA ALA A 226 -11.34 10.98 -2.69
C ALA A 226 -11.08 10.78 -4.18
N VAL A 227 -11.42 9.60 -4.74
CA VAL A 227 -11.37 9.34 -6.19
C VAL A 227 -12.22 10.33 -6.98
N LEU A 228 -13.48 10.55 -6.56
CA LEU A 228 -14.37 11.50 -7.22
C LEU A 228 -13.83 12.94 -7.13
N GLY A 229 -13.23 13.30 -6.00
CA GLY A 229 -12.53 14.58 -5.83
C GLY A 229 -11.35 14.72 -6.79
N PHE A 230 -10.50 13.70 -6.88
CA PHE A 230 -9.34 13.67 -7.77
C PHE A 230 -9.75 13.81 -9.23
N ILE A 231 -10.74 13.03 -9.68
CA ILE A 231 -11.24 13.06 -11.07
C ILE A 231 -11.76 14.46 -11.45
N ARG A 232 -12.44 15.16 -10.53
CA ARG A 232 -12.93 16.53 -10.77
C ARG A 232 -11.81 17.55 -10.92
N ASN A 233 -10.65 17.29 -10.30
CA ASN A 233 -9.47 18.14 -10.40
C ASN A 233 -8.60 17.80 -11.63
N LEU A 234 -8.89 16.71 -12.36
CA LEU A 234 -8.15 16.41 -13.58
C LEU A 234 -8.42 17.50 -14.64
N PRO A 235 -7.39 17.98 -15.35
CA PRO A 235 -7.56 18.94 -16.42
C PRO A 235 -8.57 18.41 -17.45
N SER A 236 -9.52 19.26 -17.85
CA SER A 236 -10.39 18.95 -18.98
C SER A 236 -9.52 18.69 -20.21
N SER A 237 -9.73 17.56 -20.88
CA SER A 237 -9.00 17.28 -22.11
C SER A 237 -9.43 18.29 -23.18
N THR A 238 -8.52 19.15 -23.64
CA THR A 238 -8.59 19.61 -25.02
C THR A 238 -8.44 18.38 -25.90
N ARG A 239 -9.48 18.08 -26.69
CA ARG A 239 -9.39 17.10 -27.77
C ARG A 239 -8.47 17.63 -28.86
#